data_AF-A0A8B5XU55-F1
#
_entry.id   AF-A0A8B5XU55-F1
#
_cell.length_a   1.000
_cell.length_b   1.000
_cell.length_c   1.000
_cell.angle_alpha   90.00
_cell.angle_beta   90.00
_cell.angle_gamma   90.00
#
_symmetry.space_group_name_H-M   'P 1'
#
loop_
_entity.id
_entity.type
_entity.pdbx_description
1 polymer ?
#
loop_
_entity_poly.entity_id
_entity_poly.type
_entity_poly.pdbx_seq_one_letter_code
_entity_poly.pdbx_strand_id
1 'polypeptide(L)'
;MIGVNKSTLPYESKITYQMIKYIRLCRNLTQEKFGEVCKIDQGVLAKLERGDLDLTIHYETKVLEGCRALNISELELKSVKRITELKKQRGIN
;
A
#
# COMPACT_ATOMS: atom_id res chain seq x y z
N MET A 1 -19.87 -11.82 -29.58
CA MET A 1 -19.15 -10.66 -29.02
C MET A 1 -19.74 -10.34 -27.67
N ILE A 2 -19.03 -10.59 -26.58
CA ILE A 2 -19.46 -10.09 -25.26
C ILE A 2 -18.91 -8.67 -25.13
N GLY A 3 -19.81 -7.69 -25.22
CA GLY A 3 -19.48 -6.28 -25.02
C GLY A 3 -19.11 -6.05 -23.56
N VAL A 4 -17.83 -6.15 -23.25
CA VAL A 4 -17.31 -5.70 -21.94
C VAL A 4 -17.33 -4.19 -21.91
N ASN A 5 -18.34 -3.64 -21.23
CA ASN A 5 -18.42 -2.23 -20.90
C ASN A 5 -17.25 -1.91 -19.94
N LYS A 6 -16.22 -1.20 -20.44
CA LYS A 6 -15.01 -0.85 -19.68
C LYS A 6 -15.25 0.15 -18.54
N SER A 7 -16.50 0.51 -18.27
CA SER A 7 -16.88 1.64 -17.41
C SER A 7 -17.43 1.23 -16.03
N THR A 8 -17.52 -0.06 -15.70
CA THR A 8 -18.42 -0.50 -14.61
C THR A 8 -17.79 -1.24 -13.43
N LEU A 9 -16.50 -1.01 -13.13
CA LEU A 9 -15.96 -1.32 -11.81
C LEU A 9 -15.01 -0.18 -11.40
N PRO A 10 -15.39 0.69 -10.44
CA PRO A 10 -14.41 1.60 -9.85
C PRO A 10 -13.28 0.75 -9.29
N TYR A 11 -12.05 1.01 -9.72
CA TYR A 11 -10.89 0.35 -9.14
C TYR A 11 -10.76 0.81 -7.69
N GLU A 12 -11.29 -0.01 -6.78
CA GLU A 12 -11.07 0.18 -5.36
C GLU A 12 -9.64 -0.26 -5.03
N SER A 13 -8.77 0.73 -4.84
CA SER A 13 -7.42 0.51 -4.37
C SER A 13 -7.46 -0.26 -3.05
N LYS A 14 -6.74 -1.38 -2.99
CA LYS A 14 -6.73 -2.29 -1.84
C LYS A 14 -5.91 -1.75 -0.69
N ILE A 15 -5.02 -0.79 -0.96
CA ILE A 15 -4.10 -0.19 0.00
C ILE A 15 -4.04 1.32 -0.20
N THR A 16 -3.92 2.09 0.88
CA THR A 16 -3.71 3.53 0.79
C THR A 16 -2.25 3.87 1.09
N TYR A 17 -1.82 5.09 0.75
CA TYR A 17 -0.45 5.54 1.04
C TYR A 17 -0.13 5.51 2.53
N GLN A 18 -1.09 5.80 3.42
CA GLN A 18 -0.89 5.68 4.86
C GLN A 18 -0.58 4.23 5.26
N MET A 19 -1.23 3.25 4.62
CA MET A 19 -1.03 1.83 4.94
C MET A 19 0.39 1.37 4.66
N ILE A 20 1.04 1.86 3.60
CA ILE A 20 2.40 1.44 3.18
C ILE A 20 3.39 1.53 4.35
N LYS A 21 3.40 2.67 5.05
CA LYS A 21 4.26 2.90 6.22
C LYS A 21 4.01 1.87 7.32
N TYR A 22 2.74 1.59 7.65
CA TYR A 22 2.41 0.66 8.73
C TYR A 22 2.66 -0.79 8.35
N ILE A 23 2.44 -1.18 7.08
CA ILE A 23 2.81 -2.50 6.54
C ILE A 23 4.29 -2.76 6.78
N ARG A 24 5.13 -1.79 6.40
CA ARG A 24 6.59 -1.86 6.62
C ARG A 24 6.96 -1.99 8.10
N LEU A 25 6.36 -1.14 8.95
CA LEU A 25 6.63 -1.14 10.38
C LEU A 25 6.17 -2.43 11.08
N CYS A 26 5.09 -3.07 10.64
CA CYS A 26 4.63 -4.38 11.14
C CYS A 26 5.63 -5.51 10.91
N ARG A 27 6.59 -5.33 9.99
CA ARG A 27 7.68 -6.27 9.73
C ARG A 27 9.03 -5.77 10.24
N ASN A 28 9.05 -4.65 10.96
CA ASN A 28 10.25 -4.00 11.48
C ASN A 28 11.30 -3.70 10.39
N LEU A 29 10.84 -3.29 9.21
CA LEU A 29 11.72 -3.02 8.06
C LEU A 29 12.03 -1.53 7.92
N THR A 30 13.25 -1.23 7.50
CA THR A 30 13.63 0.12 7.04
C THR A 30 12.97 0.41 5.69
N GLN A 31 12.89 1.69 5.30
CA GLN A 31 12.37 2.06 3.97
C GLN A 31 13.21 1.44 2.85
N GLU A 32 14.52 1.41 3.00
CA GLU A 32 15.43 0.75 2.06
C GLU A 32 15.08 -0.74 1.92
N LYS A 33 14.96 -1.47 3.05
CA LYS A 33 14.70 -2.91 2.99
C LYS A 33 13.32 -3.23 2.44
N PHE A 34 12.32 -2.43 2.77
CA PHE A 34 10.99 -2.58 2.19
C PHE A 34 10.96 -2.22 0.70
N GLY A 35 11.72 -1.20 0.30
CA GLY A 35 11.91 -0.83 -1.10
C GLY A 35 12.53 -1.97 -1.92
N GLU A 36 13.56 -2.64 -1.41
CA GLU A 36 14.13 -3.84 -2.03
C GLU A 36 13.07 -4.93 -2.25
N VAL A 37 12.27 -5.23 -1.22
CA VAL A 37 11.22 -6.24 -1.26
C VAL A 37 10.13 -5.88 -2.28
N CYS A 38 9.70 -4.63 -2.30
CA CYS A 38 8.69 -4.13 -3.24
C CYS A 38 9.25 -3.81 -4.64
N LYS A 39 10.58 -3.84 -4.82
CA LYS A 39 11.27 -3.38 -6.04
C LYS A 39 10.93 -1.91 -6.37
N ILE A 40 10.93 -1.06 -5.34
CA ILE A 40 10.70 0.38 -5.40
C ILE A 40 11.92 1.06 -4.80
N ASP A 41 12.43 2.09 -5.47
CA ASP A 41 13.51 2.92 -4.93
C ASP A 41 13.14 3.52 -3.56
N GLN A 42 14.11 3.62 -2.65
CA GLN A 42 13.87 4.10 -1.28
C GLN A 42 13.29 5.53 -1.26
N GLY A 43 13.79 6.42 -2.12
CA GLY A 43 13.32 7.79 -2.21
C GLY A 43 11.89 7.88 -2.75
N VAL A 44 11.56 7.03 -3.73
CA VAL A 44 10.19 6.88 -4.24
C VAL A 44 9.26 6.35 -3.15
N LEU A 45 9.65 5.29 -2.45
CA LEU A 45 8.86 4.74 -1.34
C LEU A 45 8.63 5.79 -0.24
N ALA A 46 9.64 6.60 0.09
CA ALA A 46 9.49 7.66 1.08
C ALA A 46 8.46 8.72 0.65
N LYS A 47 8.43 9.09 -0.65
CA LYS A 47 7.40 10.00 -1.20
C LYS A 47 6.01 9.38 -1.17
N LEU A 48 5.90 8.10 -1.52
CA LEU A 48 4.64 7.35 -1.41
C LEU A 48 4.15 7.34 0.04
N GLU A 49 4.99 6.98 1.02
CA GLU A 49 4.58 6.92 2.44
C GLU A 49 4.11 8.26 3.00
N ARG A 50 4.59 9.39 2.47
CA ARG A 50 4.14 10.73 2.86
C ARG A 50 2.90 11.22 2.11
N GLY A 51 2.54 10.56 1.01
CA GLY A 51 1.50 11.05 0.10
C GLY A 51 1.97 12.18 -0.82
N ASP A 52 3.28 12.42 -0.94
CA ASP A 52 3.86 13.39 -1.89
C ASP A 52 3.83 12.86 -3.34
N LEU A 53 3.69 11.54 -3.50
CA LEU A 53 3.57 10.85 -4.77
C LEU A 53 2.29 10.01 -4.76
N ASP A 54 1.53 10.12 -5.84
CA ASP A 54 0.29 9.36 -6.00
C ASP A 54 0.58 7.86 -6.05
N LEU A 55 -0.24 7.10 -5.31
CA LEU A 55 -0.24 5.65 -5.35
C LEU A 55 -0.95 5.17 -6.62
N THR A 56 -0.21 5.14 -7.73
CA THR A 56 -0.69 4.60 -9.00
C THR A 56 -0.87 3.08 -8.94
N ILE A 57 -1.61 2.51 -9.90
CA ILE A 57 -1.78 1.06 -10.05
C ILE A 57 -0.43 0.32 -10.12
N HIS A 58 0.58 0.95 -10.74
CA HIS A 58 1.94 0.40 -10.81
C HIS A 58 2.55 0.23 -9.40
N TYR A 59 2.55 1.29 -8.60
CA TYR A 59 3.10 1.25 -7.24
C TYR A 59 2.26 0.39 -6.30
N GLU A 60 0.94 0.42 -6.42
CA GLU A 60 0.05 -0.46 -5.67
C GLU A 60 0.38 -1.93 -5.93
N THR A 61 0.54 -2.31 -7.20
CA THR A 61 0.89 -3.69 -7.58
C THR A 61 2.22 -4.11 -6.96
N LYS A 62 3.24 -3.25 -7.01
CA LYS A 62 4.56 -3.49 -6.41
C LYS A 62 4.51 -3.67 -4.90
N VAL A 63 3.74 -2.83 -4.20
CA VAL A 63 3.55 -2.97 -2.75
C VAL A 63 2.81 -4.26 -2.42
N LEU A 64 1.76 -4.62 -3.16
CA LEU A 64 1.04 -5.88 -2.97
C LEU A 64 1.91 -7.11 -3.23
N GLU A 65 2.78 -7.07 -4.24
CA GLU A 65 3.80 -8.11 -4.47
C GLU A 65 4.76 -8.22 -3.28
N GLY A 66 5.24 -7.09 -2.75
CA GLY A 66 6.09 -7.08 -1.56
C GLY A 66 5.38 -7.63 -0.31
N CYS A 67 4.10 -7.32 -0.12
CA CYS A 67 3.27 -7.90 0.94
C CYS A 67 3.19 -9.43 0.82
N ARG A 68 3.01 -9.95 -0.41
CA ARG A 68 3.03 -11.41 -0.65
C ARG A 68 4.40 -12.01 -0.34
N ALA A 69 5.49 -11.36 -0.75
CA ALA A 69 6.85 -11.83 -0.46
C ALA A 69 7.14 -11.88 1.06
N LEU A 70 6.53 -10.98 1.85
CA LEU A 70 6.63 -10.93 3.31
C LEU A 70 5.60 -11.81 4.02
N ASN A 71 4.85 -12.65 3.28
CA ASN A 71 3.76 -13.48 3.79
C ASN A 71 2.78 -12.69 4.67
N ILE A 72 2.44 -11.47 4.27
CA ILE A 72 1.43 -10.67 4.97
C ILE A 72 0.06 -11.21 4.61
N SER A 73 -0.63 -11.72 5.62
CA SER A 73 -1.96 -12.26 5.50
C SER A 73 -3.01 -11.17 5.22
N GLU A 74 -4.14 -11.57 4.67
CA GLU A 74 -5.27 -10.65 4.47
C GLU A 74 -5.77 -10.05 5.79
N LEU A 75 -5.73 -10.82 6.88
CA LEU A 75 -6.11 -10.35 8.22
C LEU A 75 -5.18 -9.23 8.72
N GLU A 76 -3.88 -9.36 8.47
CA GLU A 76 -2.90 -8.32 8.81
C GLU A 76 -3.14 -7.05 7.99
N LEU A 77 -3.40 -7.17 6.68
CA LEU A 77 -3.74 -6.02 5.84
C LEU A 77 -5.02 -5.31 6.32
N LYS A 78 -6.06 -6.07 6.67
CA LYS A 78 -7.30 -5.52 7.26
C LYS A 78 -7.03 -4.80 8.58
N SER A 79 -6.16 -5.35 9.41
CA SER A 79 -5.75 -4.75 10.68
C SER A 79 -5.02 -3.42 10.47
N VAL A 80 -4.09 -3.37 9.50
CA VAL A 80 -3.40 -2.12 9.13
C VAL A 80 -4.38 -1.08 8.58
N LYS A 81 -5.32 -1.49 7.71
CA LYS A 81 -6.38 -0.60 7.21
C LYS A 81 -7.19 0.00 8.37
N ARG A 82 -7.60 -0.82 9.33
CA ARG A 82 -8.35 -0.34 10.49
C ARG A 82 -7.56 0.67 11.34
N ILE A 83 -6.27 0.41 11.59
CA ILE A 83 -5.42 1.30 12.38
C ILE A 83 -5.22 2.65 11.66
N THR A 84 -5.00 2.63 10.35
CA THR A 84 -4.82 3.86 9.55
C THR A 84 -6.10 4.69 9.48
N GLU A 85 -7.26 4.06 9.33
CA GLU A 85 -8.57 4.72 9.41
C GLU A 85 -8.79 5.41 10.77
N LEU A 86 -8.52 4.70 11.88
CA LEU A 86 -8.67 5.26 13.22
C LEU A 86 -7.72 6.44 13.47
N LYS A 87 -6.49 6.39 12.96
CA LYS A 87 -5.53 7.50 13.04
C LYS A 87 -6.00 8.70 12.23
N LYS A 88 -6.47 8.47 11.00
CA LYS A 88 -7.07 9.51 10.16
C LYS A 88 -8.26 10.18 10.86
N GLN A 89 -9.15 9.41 11.49
CA GLN A 89 -10.27 9.94 12.27
C GLN A 89 -9.83 10.82 13.45
N ARG A 90 -8.67 10.54 14.03
CA ARG A 90 -8.06 11.35 15.10
C ARG A 90 -7.25 12.54 14.58
N GLY A 91 -7.19 12.76 13.27
CA GLY A 91 -6.36 13.81 12.65
C GLY A 91 -4.86 13.52 12.71
N ILE A 92 -4.46 12.25 12.88
CA ILE A 92 -3.06 11.82 12.95
C ILE A 92 -2.69 11.14 11.62
N ASN A 93 -1.70 11.68 10.92
CA ASN A 93 -1.13 11.08 9.69
C ASN A 93 0.16 10.31 9.99
#